data_AF-A0A8J7DKT6-F1
#
_entry.id   AF-A0A8J7DKT6-F1
#
_cell.length_a   1.000
_cell.length_b   1.000
_cell.length_c   1.000
_cell.angle_alpha   90.00
_cell.angle_beta   90.00
_cell.angle_gamma   90.00
#
_symmetry.space_group_name_H-M   'P 1'
#
loop_
_entity.id
_entity.type
_entity.pdbx_description
1 polymer ?
#
loop_
_entity_poly.entity_id
_entity_poly.type
_entity_poly.pdbx_seq_one_letter_code
_entity_poly.pdbx_strand_id
1 'polypeptide(L)'
;MMAGMKRRGIIDTWQDRLIEPGEDWYEAIQTAMNDADIALLLISADFIDSRFINDEEVPRLLKRRESEGMRVIPIIVRPCLWASEPIFSKLQALPKNGKPVITFSQENGDRDQAWTDIAKAIENIAKDLRAA
;
A
#
# COMPACT_ATOMS: atom_id res chain seq x y z
N MET A 1 10.60 -7.04 5.94
CA MET A 1 10.03 -8.17 5.17
C MET A 1 10.20 -8.03 3.66
N MET A 2 10.10 -6.82 3.07
CA MET A 2 10.28 -6.64 1.61
C MET A 2 11.72 -6.80 1.09
N ALA A 3 12.72 -6.72 1.97
CA ALA A 3 14.14 -6.80 1.59
C ALA A 3 14.52 -8.07 0.79
N GLY A 4 13.90 -9.21 1.09
CA GLY A 4 14.16 -10.45 0.34
C GLY A 4 13.64 -10.42 -1.10
N MET A 5 12.52 -9.73 -1.35
CA MET A 5 11.98 -9.52 -2.70
C MET A 5 12.80 -8.50 -3.47
N LYS A 6 13.21 -7.40 -2.82
CA LYS A 6 14.09 -6.39 -3.41
C LYS A 6 15.45 -6.98 -3.83
N ARG A 7 16.10 -7.74 -2.94
CA ARG A 7 17.38 -8.41 -3.27
C ARG A 7 17.30 -9.39 -4.44
N ARG A 8 16.13 -10.01 -4.65
CA ARG A 8 15.88 -10.91 -5.79
C ARG A 8 15.45 -10.15 -7.05
N GLY A 9 15.43 -8.82 -7.02
CA GLY A 9 14.99 -7.97 -8.14
C GLY A 9 13.53 -8.21 -8.52
N ILE A 10 12.68 -8.58 -7.55
CA ILE A 10 11.24 -8.79 -7.79
C ILE A 10 10.49 -7.46 -7.77
N ILE A 11 10.89 -6.58 -6.86
CA ILE A 11 10.29 -5.26 -6.67
C ILE A 11 11.39 -4.23 -6.42
N ASP A 12 11.09 -2.99 -6.76
CA ASP A 12 11.68 -1.81 -6.12
C ASP A 12 10.64 -1.14 -5.22
N THR A 13 11.10 -0.29 -4.32
CA THR A 13 10.26 0.32 -3.28
C THR A 13 10.54 1.80 -3.20
N TRP A 14 9.48 2.60 -3.15
CA TRP A 14 9.54 4.03 -2.91
C TRP A 14 8.66 4.40 -1.70
N GLN A 15 9.06 5.42 -0.95
CA GLN A 15 8.27 6.06 0.10
C GLN A 15 8.69 7.54 0.22
N ASP A 16 7.77 8.38 0.68
CA ASP A 16 7.97 9.83 0.89
C ASP A 16 9.20 10.18 1.74
N ARG A 17 9.58 9.32 2.70
CA ARG A 17 10.78 9.49 3.53
C ARG A 17 12.11 9.45 2.77
N LEU A 18 12.08 9.12 1.48
CA LEU A 18 13.26 9.16 0.60
C LEU A 18 13.47 10.54 -0.05
N ILE A 19 12.52 11.46 0.10
CA ILE A 19 12.62 12.83 -0.41
C ILE A 19 13.61 13.60 0.47
N GLU A 20 14.65 14.16 -0.14
CA GLU A 20 15.70 14.88 0.56
C GLU A 20 15.26 16.30 0.96
N PRO A 21 15.79 16.87 2.05
CA PRO A 21 15.48 18.24 2.44
C PRO A 21 15.79 19.25 1.32
N GLY A 22 14.77 19.98 0.88
CA GLY A 22 14.89 20.98 -0.18
C GLY A 22 14.43 20.51 -1.56
N GLU A 23 14.05 19.24 -1.71
CA GLU A 23 13.40 18.75 -2.93
C GLU A 23 11.92 19.15 -2.98
N ASP A 24 11.37 19.24 -4.19
CA ASP A 24 9.92 19.39 -4.40
C ASP A 24 9.24 18.05 -4.07
N TRP A 25 8.73 17.96 -2.85
CA TRP A 25 8.07 16.76 -2.35
C TRP A 25 6.84 16.38 -3.18
N TYR A 26 6.14 17.36 -3.73
CA TYR A 26 4.92 17.12 -4.49
C TYR A 26 5.28 16.50 -5.84
N GLU A 27 6.24 17.06 -6.56
CA GLU A 27 6.73 16.49 -7.82
C GLU A 27 7.30 15.08 -7.63
N ALA A 28 8.05 14.84 -6.55
CA ALA A 28 8.61 13.52 -6.23
C ALA A 28 7.51 12.47 -5.99
N ILE A 29 6.48 12.79 -5.19
CA ILE A 29 5.33 11.88 -4.97
C ILE A 29 4.60 11.62 -6.28
N GLN A 30 4.35 12.66 -7.09
CA GLN A 30 3.63 12.54 -8.35
C GLN A 30 4.37 11.62 -9.35
N THR A 31 5.69 11.72 -9.39
CA THR A 31 6.56 10.88 -10.21
C THR A 31 6.50 9.43 -9.73
N ALA A 32 6.69 9.19 -8.43
CA ALA A 32 6.60 7.85 -7.86
C ALA A 32 5.23 7.21 -8.06
N MET A 33 4.15 8.00 -7.92
CA MET A 33 2.79 7.56 -8.19
C MET A 33 2.52 7.24 -9.66
N ASN A 34 3.29 7.78 -10.61
CA ASN A 34 3.18 7.49 -12.04
C ASN A 34 4.04 6.30 -12.47
N ASP A 35 5.16 6.08 -11.80
CA ASP A 35 6.08 4.99 -12.14
C ASP A 35 5.68 3.67 -11.46
N ALA A 36 4.91 3.72 -10.38
CA ALA A 36 4.54 2.53 -9.62
C ALA A 36 3.52 1.64 -10.34
N ASP A 37 3.77 0.33 -10.35
CA ASP A 37 2.82 -0.71 -10.77
C ASP A 37 1.89 -1.16 -9.64
N ILE A 38 2.34 -1.00 -8.39
CA ILE A 38 1.64 -1.41 -7.17
C ILE A 38 1.67 -0.26 -6.16
N ALA A 39 0.50 0.18 -5.67
CA ALA A 39 0.38 1.05 -4.52
C ALA A 39 -0.14 0.31 -3.29
N LEU A 40 0.55 0.49 -2.17
CA LEU A 40 0.17 -0.05 -0.86
C LEU A 40 -0.38 1.08 0.00
N LEU A 41 -1.67 1.03 0.34
CA LEU A 41 -2.30 2.05 1.19
C LEU A 41 -2.25 1.57 2.65
N LEU A 42 -1.40 2.17 3.47
CA LEU A 42 -1.30 1.82 4.89
C LEU A 42 -2.40 2.53 5.70
N ILE A 43 -3.57 1.91 5.79
CA ILE A 43 -4.78 2.54 6.31
C ILE A 43 -4.81 2.58 7.84
N SER A 44 -4.96 3.79 8.37
CA SER A 44 -5.20 4.15 9.77
C SER A 44 -6.21 5.30 9.85
N ALA A 45 -6.54 5.75 11.06
CA ALA A 45 -7.31 6.98 11.24
C ALA A 45 -6.60 8.20 10.63
N ASP A 46 -5.27 8.31 10.79
CA ASP A 46 -4.46 9.39 10.22
C ASP A 46 -4.45 9.36 8.68
N PHE A 47 -4.46 8.16 8.09
CA PHE A 47 -4.60 8.01 6.64
C PHE A 47 -5.92 8.58 6.14
N ILE A 48 -7.03 8.27 6.83
CA ILE A 48 -8.38 8.72 6.46
C ILE A 48 -8.54 10.23 6.67
N ASP A 49 -7.94 10.80 7.72
CA ASP A 49 -8.04 12.23 8.05
C ASP A 49 -7.16 13.12 7.14
N SER A 50 -6.22 12.53 6.39
CA SER A 50 -5.33 13.29 5.51
C SER A 50 -6.04 13.80 4.27
N ARG A 51 -6.17 15.13 4.15
CA ARG A 51 -6.75 15.76 2.95
C ARG A 51 -5.97 15.44 1.68
N PHE A 52 -4.64 15.50 1.74
CA PHE A 52 -3.79 15.25 0.58
C PHE A 52 -3.99 13.83 0.02
N ILE A 53 -4.09 12.83 0.91
CA ILE A 53 -4.35 11.44 0.51
C ILE A 53 -5.70 11.34 -0.20
N ASN A 54 -6.74 11.96 0.34
CA ASN A 54 -8.10 11.84 -0.19
C ASN A 54 -8.34 12.66 -1.46
N ASP A 55 -7.75 13.85 -1.55
CA ASP A 55 -8.02 14.80 -2.63
C ASP A 55 -7.09 14.58 -3.83
N GLU A 56 -5.86 14.11 -3.60
CA GLU A 56 -4.83 14.00 -4.65
C GLU A 56 -4.41 12.54 -4.91
N GLU A 57 -3.95 11.83 -3.88
CA GLU A 57 -3.27 10.54 -4.08
C GLU A 57 -4.25 9.43 -4.45
N VAL A 58 -5.23 9.12 -3.60
CA VAL A 58 -6.13 7.97 -3.80
C VAL A 58 -6.94 8.10 -5.10
N PRO A 59 -7.54 9.25 -5.47
CA PRO A 59 -8.24 9.39 -6.73
C PRO A 59 -7.36 9.08 -7.94
N ARG A 60 -6.11 9.55 -7.94
CA ARG A 60 -5.16 9.28 -9.03
C ARG A 60 -4.79 7.81 -9.11
N LEU A 61 -4.47 7.18 -7.98
CA LEU A 61 -4.12 5.76 -7.92
C LEU A 61 -5.27 4.87 -8.39
N LEU A 62 -6.51 5.22 -8.02
CA LEU A 62 -7.71 4.51 -8.50
C LEU A 62 -7.95 4.70 -10.00
N LYS A 63 -7.73 5.90 -10.53
CA LYS A 63 -7.81 6.14 -11.97
C LYS A 63 -6.80 5.27 -12.72
N ARG A 64 -5.54 5.24 -12.28
CA ARG A 64 -4.50 4.39 -12.88
C ARG A 64 -4.83 2.90 -12.76
N ARG A 65 -5.44 2.47 -11.65
CA ARG A 65 -5.95 1.09 -11.53
C ARG A 65 -6.95 0.76 -12.62
N GLU A 66 -7.90 1.65 -12.90
CA GLU A 66 -8.96 1.43 -13.89
C GLU A 66 -8.42 1.53 -15.33
N SER A 67 -7.52 2.46 -15.63
CA SER A 67 -7.06 2.72 -17.00
C SER A 67 -5.78 2.01 -17.41
N GLU A 68 -4.87 1.76 -16.48
CA GLU A 68 -3.50 1.27 -16.73
C GLU A 68 -3.23 -0.11 -16.10
N GLY A 69 -4.20 -0.67 -15.37
CA GLY A 69 -4.06 -1.98 -14.75
C GLY A 69 -3.17 -2.00 -13.49
N MET A 70 -2.76 -0.84 -12.99
CA MET A 70 -2.05 -0.70 -11.71
C MET A 70 -2.80 -1.41 -10.58
N ARG A 71 -2.07 -2.01 -9.62
CA ARG A 71 -2.68 -2.67 -8.45
C ARG A 71 -2.68 -1.73 -7.25
N VAL A 72 -3.85 -1.47 -6.68
CA VAL A 72 -4.01 -0.69 -5.44
C VAL A 72 -4.44 -1.65 -4.34
N ILE A 73 -3.67 -1.72 -3.25
CA ILE A 73 -3.84 -2.71 -2.17
C ILE A 73 -3.95 -1.99 -0.83
N PRO A 74 -5.16 -1.94 -0.24
CA PRO A 74 -5.34 -1.52 1.14
C PRO A 74 -4.65 -2.49 2.12
N ILE A 75 -3.87 -1.95 3.05
CA ILE A 75 -3.28 -2.67 4.17
C ILE A 75 -3.75 -2.00 5.46
N ILE A 76 -4.63 -2.66 6.21
CA ILE A 76 -5.22 -2.10 7.43
C ILE A 76 -4.19 -2.24 8.56
N VAL A 77 -3.53 -1.15 8.91
CA VAL A 77 -2.49 -1.17 9.96
C VAL A 77 -3.07 -0.88 11.34
N ARG A 78 -4.13 -0.08 11.43
CA ARG A 78 -4.80 0.30 12.69
C ARG A 78 -6.33 0.28 12.55
N PRO A 79 -7.09 0.02 13.64
CA PRO A 79 -8.55 0.10 13.61
C PRO A 79 -9.02 1.50 13.20
N CYS A 80 -9.94 1.57 12.26
CA CYS A 80 -10.60 2.79 11.79
C CYS A 80 -11.83 2.42 10.96
N LEU A 81 -12.69 3.40 10.66
CA LEU A 81 -13.93 3.22 9.89
C LEU A 81 -13.70 3.14 8.36
N TRP A 82 -12.55 2.61 7.92
CA TRP A 82 -12.20 2.54 6.50
C TRP A 82 -13.23 1.77 5.65
N ALA A 83 -13.90 0.76 6.23
CA ALA A 83 -14.91 -0.03 5.54
C ALA A 83 -16.19 0.78 5.20
N SER A 84 -16.39 1.92 5.88
CA SER A 84 -17.48 2.86 5.61
C SER A 84 -17.12 3.87 4.52
N GLU A 85 -15.85 3.95 4.12
CA GLU A 85 -15.39 4.88 3.09
C GLU A 85 -15.70 4.33 1.69
N PRO A 86 -16.53 5.03 0.88
CA PRO A 86 -16.95 4.54 -0.43
C PRO A 86 -15.78 4.26 -1.38
N ILE A 87 -14.68 5.01 -1.24
CA ILE A 87 -13.48 4.92 -2.08
C ILE A 87 -12.77 3.55 -1.98
N PHE A 88 -12.95 2.82 -0.86
CA PHE A 88 -12.37 1.48 -0.67
C PHE A 88 -13.36 0.33 -0.93
N SER A 89 -14.63 0.61 -1.21
CA SER A 89 -15.70 -0.40 -1.36
C SER A 89 -15.44 -1.48 -2.43
N LYS A 90 -14.67 -1.14 -3.47
CA LYS A 90 -14.30 -2.04 -4.59
C LYS A 90 -12.91 -2.66 -4.44
N LEU A 91 -12.31 -2.57 -3.25
CA LEU A 91 -10.96 -3.05 -2.97
C LEU A 91 -10.98 -4.14 -1.90
N GLN A 92 -10.22 -5.21 -2.15
CA GLN A 92 -9.94 -6.22 -1.14
C GLN A 92 -8.74 -5.78 -0.32
N ALA A 93 -8.90 -5.74 0.99
CA ALA A 93 -7.84 -5.33 1.91
C ALA A 93 -7.02 -6.52 2.44
N LEU A 94 -5.78 -6.22 2.81
CA LEU A 94 -4.92 -7.06 3.62
C LEU A 94 -4.78 -6.48 5.04
N PRO A 95 -4.53 -7.31 6.07
CA PRO A 95 -4.78 -8.74 6.13
C PRO A 95 -6.23 -9.10 5.74
N LYS A 96 -6.49 -10.38 5.43
CA LYS A 96 -7.83 -10.85 5.05
C LYS A 96 -8.91 -10.35 6.03
N ASN A 97 -10.08 -10.04 5.50
CA ASN A 97 -11.22 -9.44 6.22
C ASN A 97 -10.91 -8.06 6.81
N GLY A 98 -9.83 -7.40 6.40
CA GLY A 98 -9.44 -6.08 6.90
C GLY A 98 -9.08 -6.06 8.38
N LYS A 99 -8.65 -7.20 8.95
CA LYS A 99 -8.24 -7.27 10.35
C LYS A 99 -7.00 -6.40 10.56
N PRO A 100 -7.03 -5.37 11.42
CA PRO A 100 -5.91 -4.45 11.55
C PRO A 100 -4.65 -5.14 12.09
N VAL A 101 -3.50 -4.90 11.48
CA VAL A 101 -2.23 -5.56 11.86
C VAL A 101 -1.87 -5.37 13.33
N ILE A 102 -2.14 -4.20 13.90
CA ILE A 102 -1.84 -3.92 15.31
C ILE A 102 -2.61 -4.84 16.29
N THR A 103 -3.71 -5.46 15.86
CA THR A 103 -4.52 -6.37 16.71
C THR A 103 -3.95 -7.78 16.83
N PHE A 104 -2.96 -8.14 15.98
CA PHE A 104 -2.25 -9.40 16.13
C PHE A 104 -1.24 -9.29 17.28
N SER A 105 -1.13 -10.35 18.08
CA SER A 105 -0.20 -10.39 19.21
C SER A 105 1.23 -10.35 18.71
N GLN A 106 2.05 -9.56 19.40
CA GLN A 106 3.48 -9.50 19.14
C GLN A 106 4.23 -10.55 19.97
N GLU A 107 3.72 -10.91 21.15
CA GLU A 107 4.38 -11.81 22.10
C GLU A 107 4.51 -13.24 21.57
N ASN A 108 3.55 -13.68 20.77
CA ASN A 108 3.53 -15.02 20.17
C ASN A 108 3.97 -15.03 18.68
N GLY A 109 4.39 -13.88 18.13
CA GLY A 109 4.82 -13.76 16.73
C GLY A 109 3.69 -13.66 15.68
N ASP A 110 2.41 -13.63 16.08
CA ASP A 110 1.28 -13.55 15.14
C ASP A 110 1.35 -12.30 14.25
N ARG A 111 1.85 -11.18 14.79
CA ARG A 111 2.02 -9.94 14.03
C ARG A 111 3.08 -10.08 12.94
N ASP A 112 4.19 -10.76 13.22
CA ASP A 112 5.22 -11.02 12.23
C ASP A 112 4.73 -11.99 11.15
N GLN A 113 3.92 -12.96 11.54
CA GLN A 113 3.25 -13.86 10.60
C GLN A 113 2.26 -13.09 9.69
N ALA A 114 1.45 -12.19 10.26
CA ALA A 114 0.53 -11.35 9.49
C ALA A 114 1.25 -10.52 8.42
N TRP A 115 2.38 -9.90 8.78
CA TRP A 115 3.20 -9.17 7.82
C TRP A 115 3.89 -10.09 6.80
N THR A 116 4.28 -11.30 7.18
CA THR A 116 4.83 -12.30 6.26
C THR A 116 3.80 -12.69 5.21
N ASP A 117 2.55 -12.86 5.60
CA ASP A 117 1.46 -13.20 4.68
C ASP A 117 1.10 -12.03 3.76
N ILE A 118 1.13 -10.79 4.27
CA ILE A 118 1.05 -9.58 3.44
C ILE A 118 2.17 -9.56 2.40
N ALA A 119 3.42 -9.79 2.82
CA ALA A 119 4.57 -9.76 1.92
C ALA A 119 4.48 -10.86 0.83
N LYS A 120 4.03 -12.07 1.18
CA LYS A 120 3.79 -13.15 0.22
C LYS A 120 2.72 -12.78 -0.81
N ALA A 121 1.63 -12.15 -0.37
CA ALA A 121 0.57 -11.70 -1.28
C ALA A 121 1.11 -10.65 -2.27
N ILE A 122 1.90 -9.68 -1.78
CA ILE A 122 2.55 -8.68 -2.64
C ILE A 122 3.53 -9.34 -3.61
N GLU A 123 4.33 -10.32 -3.16
CA GLU A 123 5.27 -11.04 -4.03
C GLU A 123 4.56 -11.71 -5.21
N ASN A 124 3.43 -12.36 -4.94
CA ASN A 124 2.65 -13.04 -5.98
C ASN A 124 2.08 -12.04 -6.99
N ILE A 125 1.50 -10.93 -6.50
CA ILE A 125 0.97 -9.88 -7.37
C ILE A 125 2.08 -9.27 -8.24
N ALA A 126 3.26 -9.01 -7.68
CA ALA A 126 4.39 -8.49 -8.43
C ALA A 126 4.88 -9.47 -9.51
N LYS A 127 4.89 -10.78 -9.22
CA LYS A 127 5.24 -11.81 -10.21
C LYS A 127 4.21 -11.88 -11.33
N ASP A 128 2.92 -11.79 -11.01
CA ASP A 128 1.85 -11.82 -12.01
C ASP A 128 1.94 -10.62 -12.97
N LEU A 129 2.23 -9.42 -12.45
CA LEU A 129 2.42 -8.23 -13.27
C LEU A 129 3.64 -8.32 -14.19
N ARG A 130 4.72 -8.97 -13.75
CA ARG A 130 5.92 -9.17 -14.59
C ARG A 130 5.75 -10.22 -15.68
N ALA A 131 4.73 -11.07 -15.56
CA ALA A 131 4.43 -12.13 -16.53
C ALA A 131 3.37 -11.70 -17.58
N ALA A 132 2.71 -10.56 -17.37
CA ALA A 132 1.73 -9.96 -18.27
C ALA A 132 2.43 -9.11 -19.35
#